data_AF-X0Z3B7-F1
#
_entry.id   AF-X0Z3B7-F1
#
_cell.length_a   1.000
_cell.length_b   1.000
_cell.length_c   1.000
_cell.angle_alpha   90.00
_cell.angle_beta   90.00
_cell.angle_gamma   90.00
#
_symmetry.space_group_name_H-M   'P 1'
#
loop_
_entity.id
_entity.type
_entity.pdbx_description
1 polymer ?
#
loop_
_entity_poly.entity_id
_entity_poly.type
_entity_poly.pdbx_seq_one_letter_code
_entity_poly.pdbx_strand_id
1 'polypeptide(L)' 'DGKKKRPTMIHRTILGSFERFIGILIEHYKGNLPLWLAPVQAMIIPITDRHIKYAQEVKEKLE' A
#
# COMPACT_ATOMS: atom_id res chain seq x y z
N ASP A 1 -22.76 -44.58 -7.60
CA ASP A 1 -23.13 -44.49 -6.17
C ASP A 1 -23.93 -43.20 -5.90
N GLY A 2 -25.09 -43.03 -6.56
CA GLY A 2 -25.84 -41.76 -6.72
C GLY A 2 -26.53 -41.20 -5.46
N LYS A 3 -25.95 -41.44 -4.28
CA LYS A 3 -26.45 -40.99 -2.99
C LYS A 3 -26.02 -39.54 -2.74
N LYS A 4 -26.92 -38.72 -2.18
CA LYS A 4 -26.58 -37.38 -1.71
C LYS A 4 -25.46 -37.47 -0.67
N LYS A 5 -24.39 -36.70 -0.84
CA LYS A 5 -23.31 -36.54 0.13
C LYS A 5 -23.42 -35.18 0.79
N ARG A 6 -23.11 -35.11 2.09
CA ARG A 6 -23.09 -33.85 2.82
C ARG A 6 -21.81 -33.08 2.42
N PRO A 7 -21.90 -31.85 1.90
CA PRO A 7 -20.73 -31.04 1.62
C PRO A 7 -20.09 -30.53 2.92
N THR A 8 -18.79 -30.21 2.86
CA THR A 8 -18.09 -29.48 3.92
C THR A 8 -17.88 -28.04 3.46
N MET A 9 -18.20 -27.08 4.34
CA MET A 9 -17.99 -25.66 4.08
C MET A 9 -16.65 -25.23 4.67
N ILE A 10 -15.85 -24.51 3.88
CA ILE A 10 -14.61 -23.88 4.34
C ILE A 10 -14.82 -22.36 4.28
N HIS A 11 -14.77 -21.70 5.43
CA HIS A 11 -14.72 -20.24 5.50
C HIS A 11 -13.26 -19.80 5.56
N ARG A 12 -12.83 -18.93 4.63
CA ARG A 12 -11.45 -18.43 4.58
C ARG A 12 -11.40 -16.92 4.39
N THR A 13 -10.47 -16.28 5.09
CA THR A 13 -10.03 -14.91 4.82
C THR A 13 -8.52 -14.86 5.04
N ILE A 14 -7.79 -14.24 4.12
CA ILE A 14 -6.32 -14.19 4.18
C ILE A 14 -5.87 -13.04 5.09
N LEU A 15 -6.43 -11.84 4.89
CA LEU A 15 -6.02 -10.62 5.59
C LEU A 15 -6.94 -10.25 6.77
N GLY A 16 -8.17 -10.77 6.79
CA GLY A 16 -9.22 -10.30 7.69
C GLY A 16 -9.87 -9.00 7.19
N SER A 17 -10.25 -8.11 8.11
CA SER A 17 -10.72 -6.75 7.77
C SER A 17 -9.54 -5.89 7.31
N PHE A 18 -9.78 -5.05 6.31
CA PHE A 18 -8.76 -4.15 5.77
C PHE A 18 -8.31 -3.11 6.80
N GLU A 19 -9.23 -2.56 7.58
CA GLU A 19 -8.94 -1.58 8.62
C GLU A 19 -7.99 -2.16 9.67
N ARG A 20 -8.25 -3.39 10.11
CA ARG A 20 -7.38 -4.08 11.07
C ARG A 20 -6.04 -4.44 10.44
N PHE A 21 -6.03 -4.87 9.18
CA PHE A 21 -4.80 -5.21 8.48
C PHE A 21 -3.89 -3.99 8.31
N ILE A 22 -4.44 -2.84 7.88
CA ILE A 22 -3.68 -1.59 7.79
C ILE A 22 -3.17 -1.13 9.16
N GLY A 23 -3.99 -1.24 10.21
CA GLY A 23 -3.54 -0.95 11.58
C GLY A 23 -2.33 -1.79 12.00
N ILE A 24 -2.37 -3.10 11.73
CA ILE A 24 -1.24 -4.02 11.97
C ILE A 24 0.00 -3.60 11.18
N LEU A 25 -0.15 -3.20 9.91
CA LEU A 25 0.99 -2.75 9.10
C LEU A 25 1.59 -1.46 9.65
N ILE A 26 0.77 -0.50 10.09
CA ILE A 26 1.25 0.75 10.69
C ILE A 26 2.07 0.46 11.95
N GLU A 27 1.58 -0.42 12.84
CA GLU A 27 2.30 -0.82 14.05
C GLU A 27 3.59 -1.60 13.72
N HIS A 28 3.51 -2.56 12.80
CA HIS A 28 4.64 -3.40 12.40
C HIS A 28 5.80 -2.59 11.81
N TYR A 29 5.48 -1.64 10.92
CA TYR A 29 6.46 -0.77 10.29
C TYR A 29 6.77 0.50 11.08
N LYS A 30 6.13 0.71 12.24
CA LYS A 30 6.25 1.92 13.06
C LYS A 30 6.00 3.21 12.25
N GLY A 31 5.04 3.16 11.34
CA GLY A 31 4.71 4.24 10.41
C GLY A 31 5.63 4.40 9.20
N ASN A 32 6.80 3.73 9.14
CA ASN A 32 7.70 3.76 7.99
C ASN A 32 7.34 2.69 6.94
N LEU A 33 6.21 2.90 6.27
CA LEU A 33 5.64 1.92 5.33
C LEU A 33 6.57 1.66 4.13
N PRO A 34 6.56 0.44 3.56
CA PRO A 34 7.25 0.15 2.31
C PRO A 34 6.83 1.09 1.18
N LEU A 35 7.73 1.38 0.22
CA LEU A 35 7.49 2.31 -0.88
C LEU A 35 6.18 2.07 -1.65
N TRP A 36 5.80 0.81 -1.85
CA TRP A 36 4.58 0.44 -2.58
C TRP A 36 3.27 0.70 -1.80
N LEU A 37 3.38 0.99 -0.51
CA LEU A 37 2.26 1.22 0.40
C LEU A 37 2.28 2.63 1.04
N ALA A 38 3.42 3.32 0.98
CA ALA A 38 3.58 4.66 1.52
C ALA A 38 2.64 5.66 0.80
N PRO A 39 1.83 6.45 1.53
CA PRO A 39 0.93 7.44 0.93
C PRO A 39 1.65 8.52 0.12
N VAL A 40 2.87 8.86 0.51
CA VAL A 40 3.78 9.72 -0.23
C VAL A 40 5.04 8.91 -0.49
N GLN A 41 5.30 8.62 -1.77
CA GLN A 41 6.41 7.75 -2.17
C GLN A 41 7.73 8.52 -2.33
N ALA A 42 7.66 9.78 -2.79
CA ALA A 42 8.80 10.67 -2.92
C ALA A 42 8.37 12.13 -2.74
N MET A 43 9.28 12.97 -2.23
CA MET A 43 9.11 14.42 -2.13
C MET A 43 10.33 15.10 -2.75
N ILE A 44 10.12 16.02 -3.68
CA ILE A 44 11.19 16.76 -4.35
C ILE A 44 11.33 18.13 -3.68
N ILE A 45 12.51 18.42 -3.14
CA ILE A 45 12.80 19.63 -2.37
C ILE A 45 13.91 20.43 -3.08
N PRO A 46 13.57 21.43 -3.91
CA PRO A 46 14.58 22.30 -4.54
C PRO A 46 15.19 23.25 -3.51
N ILE A 47 16.51 23.37 -3.48
CA ILE A 47 17.23 24.26 -2.53
C ILE A 47 17.15 25.75 -2.92
N THR A 48 16.99 26.06 -4.20
CA THR A 48 16.97 27.44 -4.74
C THR A 48 16.02 27.54 -5.92
N ASP A 49 15.49 28.74 -6.18
CA ASP A 49 14.45 28.97 -7.20
C ASP A 49 14.86 28.55 -8.61
N ARG A 50 16.14 28.67 -8.96
CA ARG A 50 16.68 28.21 -10.26
C ARG A 50 16.47 26.72 -10.54
N HIS A 51 16.25 25.89 -9.52
CA HIS A 51 16.00 24.45 -9.67
C HIS A 51 14.51 24.11 -9.78
N ILE A 52 13.58 25.06 -9.57
CA ILE A 52 12.14 24.80 -9.52
C ILE A 52 11.65 24.15 -10.81
N LYS A 53 12.05 24.69 -11.98
CA LYS A 53 11.64 24.15 -13.28
C LYS A 53 12.06 22.68 -13.43
N TYR A 54 13.31 22.36 -13.14
CA TYR A 54 13.81 20.99 -13.22
C TYR A 54 13.15 20.06 -12.19
N ALA A 55 12.90 20.55 -10.97
CA ALA A 55 12.17 19.80 -9.95
C ALA A 55 10.75 19.44 -10.40
N GLN A 56 10.06 20.34 -11.11
CA GLN A 56 8.76 20.07 -11.72
C GLN A 56 8.85 19.02 -12.83
N GLU A 57 9.84 19.11 -13.72
CA GLU A 57 10.07 18.09 -14.76
C GLU A 57 10.34 16.69 -14.18
N VAL A 58 11.04 16.60 -13.05
CA VAL A 58 11.26 15.33 -12.34
C VAL A 58 9.96 14.83 -11.70
N LYS A 59 9.16 15.72 -11.10
CA LYS A 59 7.86 15.37 -10.53
C LYS A 59 6.93 14.77 -11.57
N GLU A 60 6.83 15.41 -12.73
CA GLU A 60 5.99 14.95 -13.85
C GLU A 60 6.41 13.56 -14.37
N LYS A 61 7.70 13.20 -14.25
CA LYS A 61 8.19 11.86 -14.64
C LYS A 61 7.91 10.77 -13.60
N LEU A 62 7.56 11.16 -12.37
CA LEU A 62 7.28 10.26 -11.25
C LEU A 62 5.77 10.07 -10.99
N GLU A 63 4.92 10.91 -11.59
CA GLU A 63 3.45 10.78 -11.60
C GLU A 63 2.98 9.87 -12.74
#